data_AF-A0A1X0R290-F1
#
_entry.id   AF-A0A1X0R290-F1
#
_cell.length_a   1.000
_cell.length_b   1.000
_cell.length_c   1.000
_cell.angle_alpha   90.00
_cell.angle_beta   90.00
_cell.angle_gamma   90.00
#
_symmetry.space_group_name_H-M   'P 1'
#
loop_
_entity.id
_entity.type
_entity.pdbx_description
1 polymer ?
#
loop_
_entity_poly.entity_id
_entity_poly.type
_entity_poly.pdbx_seq_one_letter_code
_entity_poly.pdbx_strand_id
1 'polypeptide(L)'
;MIIKAPIKELFLCFYCRLSLISENYDLSLPSSDNHWLSRQDHKQLTDALAAVEGDDRASRIVESIQTISTLAEPMLEEYEKQQQKQLKKDTSDEPIEFLREWIWFPMIYTREKTVSWSDIPSSHKKMTSQWKEQAQCLTREELDKCRLFKDMTEVKFDIHGAFSNHNNLGMLQAWMEEKGCGKAFNYLFECRET
;
A
#
# COMPACT_ATOMS: atom_id res chain seq x y z
N MET A 1 34.90 -5.11 3.13
CA MET A 1 34.41 -4.03 3.99
C MET A 1 32.91 -3.97 3.78
N ILE A 2 32.13 -4.62 4.65
CA ILE A 2 30.66 -4.71 4.50
C ILE A 2 30.11 -3.35 4.94
N ILE A 3 29.64 -2.57 3.98
CA ILE A 3 28.94 -1.32 4.24
C ILE A 3 27.58 -1.73 4.85
N LYS A 4 27.52 -1.80 6.19
CA LYS A 4 26.22 -1.84 6.88
C LYS A 4 25.54 -0.51 6.53
N ALA A 5 24.46 -0.57 5.76
CA ALA A 5 23.55 0.55 5.61
C ALA A 5 23.21 1.11 7.00
N PRO A 6 23.10 2.44 7.17
CA PRO A 6 22.80 3.00 8.48
C PRO A 6 21.44 2.43 8.90
N ILE A 7 21.42 1.71 10.01
CA ILE A 7 20.19 1.28 10.66
C ILE A 7 19.44 2.59 10.92
N LYS A 8 18.35 2.83 10.18
CA LYS A 8 17.44 3.93 10.53
C LYS A 8 17.01 3.64 11.97
N GLU A 9 17.31 4.55 12.89
CA GLU A 9 16.78 4.44 14.25
C GLU A 9 15.26 4.34 14.15
N LEU A 10 14.73 3.20 14.59
CA LEU A 10 13.30 2.95 14.66
C LEU A 10 12.80 3.49 15.99
N PHE A 11 11.81 4.37 15.92
CA PHE A 11 11.21 4.98 17.09
C PHE A 11 9.80 4.41 17.31
N LEU A 12 9.45 4.20 18.58
CA LEU A 12 8.06 4.00 18.99
C LEU A 12 7.47 5.38 19.30
N CYS A 13 6.57 5.84 18.45
CA CYS A 13 5.94 7.16 18.56
C CYS A 13 4.56 7.03 19.21
N PHE A 14 4.27 7.82 20.24
CA PHE A 14 2.95 7.92 20.84
C PHE A 14 2.64 9.38 21.20
N TYR A 15 1.36 9.71 21.25
CA TYR A 15 0.89 11.04 21.63
C TYR A 15 0.18 10.99 22.98
N CYS A 16 0.63 11.85 23.89
CA CYS A 16 -0.03 12.08 25.17
C CYS A 16 -0.73 13.44 25.15
N ARG A 17 -2.04 13.44 25.41
CA ARG A 17 -2.84 14.64 25.59
C ARG A 17 -3.24 14.74 27.05
N LEU A 18 -2.88 15.85 27.69
CA LEU A 18 -3.19 16.12 29.08
C LEU A 18 -4.29 17.18 29.16
N SER A 19 -5.34 16.91 29.94
CA SER A 19 -6.28 17.95 30.33
C SER A 19 -5.63 18.88 31.35
N LEU A 20 -5.77 20.18 31.15
CA LEU A 20 -5.36 21.20 32.11
C LEU A 20 -6.44 21.53 33.15
N ILE A 21 -7.66 21.05 32.91
CA ILE A 21 -8.86 21.37 33.72
C ILE A 21 -9.29 20.15 34.54
N SER A 22 -8.92 18.94 34.11
CA SER A 22 -9.23 17.69 34.79
C SER A 22 -8.02 16.78 34.87
N GLU A 23 -8.12 15.71 35.67
CA GLU A 23 -7.10 14.66 35.75
C GLU A 23 -7.13 13.69 34.55
N ASN A 24 -7.99 13.96 33.56
CA ASN A 24 -8.09 13.13 32.38
C ASN A 24 -6.86 13.33 31.49
N TYR A 25 -6.48 12.25 30.83
CA TYR A 25 -5.48 12.23 29.79
C TYR A 25 -5.91 11.24 28.71
N ASP A 26 -5.26 11.33 27.56
CA ASP A 26 -5.47 10.42 26.45
C ASP A 26 -4.11 10.04 25.86
N LEU A 27 -3.86 8.74 25.77
CA LEU A 27 -2.68 8.16 25.14
C LEU A 27 -3.10 7.50 23.83
N SER A 28 -2.43 7.86 22.74
CA SER A 28 -2.74 7.31 21.42
C SER A 28 -1.47 6.91 20.69
N LEU A 29 -1.58 5.84 19.91
CA LEU A 29 -0.47 5.27 19.14
C LEU A 29 -0.78 5.40 17.65
N PRO A 30 -0.28 6.43 16.96
CA PRO A 30 -0.57 6.68 15.54
C PRO A 30 0.04 5.59 14.65
N SER A 31 -0.75 4.99 13.76
CA SER A 31 -0.20 3.99 12.82
C SER A 31 0.72 4.61 11.75
N SER A 32 0.56 5.90 11.44
CA SER A 32 1.40 6.62 10.46
C SER A 32 2.86 6.70 10.89
N ASP A 33 3.09 6.92 12.18
CA ASP A 33 4.43 7.17 12.73
C ASP A 33 5.08 5.86 13.23
N ASN A 34 4.33 4.76 13.24
CA ASN A 34 4.77 3.43 13.65
C ASN A 34 4.56 2.40 12.52
N HIS A 35 4.98 2.74 11.30
CA HIS A 35 4.79 1.92 10.10
C HIS A 35 5.45 0.53 10.16
N TRP A 36 6.32 0.30 11.15
CA TRP A 36 7.04 -0.95 11.37
C TRP A 36 6.23 -1.97 12.18
N LEU A 37 5.16 -1.55 12.85
CA LEU A 37 4.25 -2.44 13.57
C LEU A 37 3.28 -3.14 12.62
N SER A 38 3.02 -4.42 12.86
CA SER A 38 1.90 -5.10 12.21
C SER A 38 0.57 -4.59 12.74
N ARG A 39 -0.53 -4.87 12.04
CA ARG A 39 -1.87 -4.51 12.53
C ARG A 39 -2.23 -5.19 13.85
N GLN A 40 -1.73 -6.41 14.06
CA GLN A 40 -1.96 -7.17 15.28
C GLN A 40 -1.17 -6.57 16.44
N ASP A 41 0.09 -6.25 16.20
CA ASP A 41 0.99 -5.64 17.19
C ASP A 41 0.51 -4.26 17.60
N HIS A 42 0.11 -3.44 16.62
CA HIS A 42 -0.48 -2.12 16.85
C HIS A 42 -1.72 -2.20 17.74
N LYS A 43 -2.60 -3.17 17.48
CA LYS A 43 -3.77 -3.42 18.32
C LYS A 43 -3.37 -3.85 19.74
N GLN A 44 -2.43 -4.78 19.87
CA GLN A 44 -1.96 -5.25 21.18
C GLN A 44 -1.40 -4.12 22.04
N LEU A 45 -0.59 -3.22 21.46
CA LEU A 45 -0.06 -2.06 22.18
C LEU A 45 -1.17 -1.06 22.55
N THR A 46 -2.15 -0.86 21.68
CA THR A 46 -3.30 0.02 21.97
C THR A 46 -4.17 -0.54 23.10
N ASP A 47 -4.42 -1.85 23.09
CA ASP A 47 -5.17 -2.54 24.14
C ASP A 47 -4.41 -2.50 25.48
N ALA A 48 -3.07 -2.63 25.46
CA ALA A 48 -2.23 -2.49 26.64
C ALA A 48 -2.29 -1.08 27.25
N LEU A 49 -2.28 -0.03 26.41
CA LEU A 49 -2.45 1.36 26.87
C LEU A 49 -3.79 1.59 27.59
N ALA A 50 -4.85 0.93 27.14
CA ALA A 50 -6.18 1.07 27.75
C ALA A 50 -6.32 0.29 29.07
N ALA A 51 -5.46 -0.70 29.30
CA ALA A 51 -5.52 -1.60 30.45
C ALA A 51 -4.70 -1.13 31.67
N VAL A 52 -3.93 -0.04 31.56
CA VAL A 52 -3.10 0.43 32.67
C VAL A 52 -3.95 1.06 33.76
N GLU A 53 -3.91 0.43 34.93
CA GLU A 53 -4.52 0.93 36.16
C GLU A 53 -3.46 1.61 37.03
N GLY A 54 -3.83 2.66 37.76
CA GLY A 54 -2.90 3.34 38.66
C GLY A 54 -3.59 4.42 39.49
N ASP A 55 -3.02 4.70 40.67
CA ASP A 55 -3.61 5.58 41.67
C ASP A 55 -3.65 7.06 41.24
N ASP A 56 -2.61 7.52 40.54
CA ASP A 56 -2.50 8.91 40.09
C ASP A 56 -2.19 9.01 38.59
N ARG A 57 -2.44 10.19 38.02
CA ARG A 57 -2.25 10.45 36.58
C ARG A 57 -0.80 10.25 36.11
N ALA A 58 0.19 10.67 36.91
CA ALA A 58 1.59 10.57 36.50
C ALA A 58 2.05 9.12 36.49
N SER A 59 1.70 8.35 37.54
CA SER A 59 2.00 6.92 37.62
C SER A 59 1.40 6.16 36.44
N ARG A 60 0.13 6.39 36.10
CA ARG A 60 -0.52 5.74 34.94
C ARG A 60 0.20 6.01 33.62
N ILE A 61 0.64 7.25 33.38
CA ILE A 61 1.34 7.61 32.14
C ILE A 61 2.71 6.93 32.07
N VAL A 62 3.47 6.96 33.17
CA VAL A 62 4.81 6.37 33.21
C VAL A 62 4.73 4.85 33.07
N GLU A 63 3.79 4.21 33.76
CA GLU A 63 3.56 2.77 33.65
C GLU A 63 3.13 2.39 32.24
N SER A 64 2.22 3.16 31.61
CA SER A 64 1.85 2.97 30.21
C SER A 64 3.04 3.00 29.27
N ILE A 65 3.96 3.97 29.44
CA ILE A 65 5.17 4.09 28.62
C ILE A 65 6.08 2.88 28.82
N GLN A 66 6.26 2.43 30.06
CA GLN A 66 7.08 1.26 30.36
C GLN A 66 6.47 -0.01 29.76
N THR A 67 5.17 -0.25 29.96
CA THR A 67 4.47 -1.43 29.44
C THR A 67 4.56 -1.51 27.92
N ILE A 68 4.28 -0.42 27.19
CA ILE A 68 4.36 -0.44 25.73
C ILE A 68 5.79 -0.61 25.23
N SER A 69 6.78 -0.03 25.91
CA SER A 69 8.19 -0.18 25.54
C SER A 69 8.63 -1.64 25.63
N THR A 70 8.32 -2.29 26.75
CA THR A 70 8.66 -3.71 26.96
C THR A 70 7.92 -4.63 25.98
N LEU A 71 6.66 -4.33 25.65
CA LEU A 71 5.91 -5.11 24.66
C LEU A 71 6.41 -4.91 23.23
N ALA A 72 6.94 -3.72 22.92
CA ALA A 72 7.43 -3.36 21.59
C ALA A 72 8.80 -3.98 21.25
N GLU A 73 9.65 -4.27 22.25
CA GLU A 73 10.97 -4.89 22.05
C GLU A 73 10.93 -6.19 21.22
N PRO A 74 10.14 -7.22 21.58
CA PRO A 74 10.05 -8.45 20.78
C PRO A 74 9.44 -8.22 19.39
N MET A 75 8.53 -7.24 19.25
CA MET A 75 7.94 -6.88 17.96
C MET A 75 8.99 -6.29 17.01
N LEU A 76 9.91 -5.48 17.55
CA LEU A 76 11.04 -4.93 16.80
C LEU A 76 11.99 -6.03 16.33
N GLU A 77 12.35 -6.99 17.20
CA GLU A 77 13.20 -8.11 16.80
C GLU A 77 12.59 -8.95 15.67
N GLU A 78 11.27 -9.17 15.72
CA GLU A 78 10.57 -9.88 14.65
C GLU A 78 10.59 -9.09 13.34
N TYR A 79 10.33 -7.78 13.40
CA TYR A 79 10.43 -6.88 12.26
C TYR A 79 11.82 -6.91 11.61
N GLU A 80 12.89 -6.86 12.42
CA GLU A 80 14.27 -6.95 11.93
C GLU A 80 14.57 -8.29 11.27
N LYS A 81 14.10 -9.40 11.86
CA LYS A 81 14.23 -10.75 11.27
C LYS A 81 13.50 -10.82 9.92
N GLN A 82 12.32 -10.21 9.80
CA GLN A 82 11.57 -10.14 8.54
C GLN A 82 12.32 -9.32 7.49
N GLN A 83 12.87 -8.15 7.86
CA GLN A 83 13.68 -7.33 6.97
C GLN A 83 14.94 -8.05 6.48
N GLN A 84 15.64 -8.77 7.37
CA GLN A 84 16.81 -9.57 6.98
C GLN A 84 16.45 -10.72 6.05
N LYS A 85 15.29 -11.38 6.25
CA LYS A 85 14.78 -12.40 5.33
C LYS A 85 14.44 -11.81 3.97
N GLN A 86 13.81 -10.64 3.92
CA GLN A 86 13.52 -9.92 2.67
C GLN A 86 14.82 -9.54 1.94
N LEU A 87 15.80 -8.94 2.61
CA LEU A 87 17.10 -8.65 2.01
C LEU A 87 17.77 -9.90 1.45
N LYS A 88 17.75 -11.03 2.19
CA LYS A 88 18.33 -12.29 1.70
C LYS A 88 17.60 -12.83 0.48
N LYS A 89 16.28 -12.70 0.44
CA LYS A 89 15.46 -13.08 -0.72
C LYS A 89 15.75 -12.20 -1.93
N ASP A 90 15.84 -10.89 -1.74
CA ASP A 90 16.17 -9.94 -2.81
C ASP A 90 17.60 -10.13 -3.36
N THR A 91 18.49 -10.72 -2.56
CA THR A 91 19.87 -11.07 -2.94
C THR A 91 20.01 -12.52 -3.42
N SER A 92 18.96 -13.35 -3.35
CA SER A 92 19.01 -14.72 -3.85
C SER A 92 18.78 -14.77 -5.36
N ASP A 93 19.53 -15.61 -6.07
CA ASP A 93 19.37 -15.89 -7.52
C ASP A 93 18.06 -16.66 -7.85
N GLU A 94 17.09 -16.70 -6.93
CA GLU A 94 15.79 -17.31 -7.20
C GLU A 94 15.02 -16.46 -8.22
N PRO A 95 14.39 -17.09 -9.25
CA PRO A 95 13.59 -16.36 -10.22
C PRO A 95 12.47 -15.56 -9.53
N ILE A 96 12.51 -14.24 -9.68
CA ILE A 96 11.47 -13.32 -9.26
C ILE A 96 10.30 -13.46 -10.25
N GLU A 97 9.16 -13.92 -9.74
CA GLU A 97 7.92 -13.93 -10.51
C GLU A 97 7.32 -12.51 -10.56
N PHE A 98 7.21 -11.97 -11.77
CA PHE A 98 6.51 -10.74 -12.06
C PHE A 98 5.08 -11.04 -12.47
N LEU A 99 4.11 -10.45 -11.77
CA LEU A 99 2.71 -10.46 -12.16
C LEU A 99 2.27 -9.04 -12.53
N ARG A 100 1.91 -8.84 -13.80
CA ARG A 100 1.16 -7.66 -14.23
C ARG A 100 -0.30 -8.02 -14.37
N GLU A 101 -1.12 -7.37 -13.56
CA GLU A 101 -2.56 -7.56 -13.56
C GLU A 101 -3.25 -6.37 -14.23
N TRP A 102 -4.05 -6.65 -15.25
CA TRP A 102 -4.86 -5.66 -15.95
C TRP A 102 -6.28 -5.68 -15.41
N ILE A 103 -6.69 -4.53 -14.85
CA ILE A 103 -7.97 -4.38 -14.19
C ILE A 103 -8.80 -3.36 -14.95
N TRP A 104 -9.95 -3.78 -15.43
CA TRP A 104 -10.88 -2.92 -16.13
C TRP A 104 -12.00 -2.45 -15.20
N PHE A 105 -12.30 -1.15 -15.24
CA PHE A 105 -13.32 -0.52 -14.42
C PHE A 105 -14.37 0.20 -15.27
N PRO A 106 -15.45 -0.48 -15.68
CA PRO A 106 -16.48 0.13 -16.50
C PRO A 106 -17.33 1.18 -15.75
N MET A 107 -17.33 1.17 -14.41
CA MET A 107 -18.32 1.91 -13.59
C MET A 107 -17.81 3.18 -12.91
N ILE A 108 -16.57 3.61 -13.13
CA ILE A 108 -16.07 4.88 -12.54
C ILE A 108 -16.62 6.11 -13.33
N TYR A 109 -17.31 5.89 -14.45
CA TYR A 109 -17.76 6.94 -15.38
C TYR A 109 -19.27 7.20 -15.43
N THR A 110 -20.04 6.98 -14.35
CA THR A 110 -21.41 7.52 -14.27
C THR A 110 -21.39 8.99 -13.82
N ARG A 111 -21.19 9.84 -14.84
CA ARG A 111 -21.40 11.29 -15.05
C ARG A 111 -21.82 12.31 -13.96
N GLU A 112 -21.99 12.03 -12.67
CA GLU A 112 -22.52 13.07 -11.76
C GLU A 112 -21.80 13.29 -10.43
N LYS A 113 -20.83 12.46 -10.02
CA LYS A 113 -19.99 12.79 -8.85
C LYS A 113 -18.57 12.33 -9.07
N THR A 114 -17.62 13.25 -8.90
CA THR A 114 -16.21 12.94 -8.62
C THR A 114 -16.15 12.25 -7.26
N VAL A 115 -16.49 10.96 -7.23
CA VAL A 115 -16.42 10.13 -6.03
C VAL A 115 -14.98 9.63 -5.93
N SER A 116 -14.28 9.96 -4.84
CA SER A 116 -12.94 9.42 -4.61
C SER A 116 -13.02 7.90 -4.53
N TRP A 117 -11.93 7.19 -4.89
CA TRP A 117 -11.85 5.74 -4.72
C TRP A 117 -12.19 5.32 -3.28
N SER A 118 -11.87 6.16 -2.29
CA SER A 118 -12.20 5.94 -0.87
C SER A 118 -13.70 5.91 -0.60
N ASP A 119 -14.49 6.67 -1.36
CA ASP A 119 -15.92 6.89 -1.12
C ASP A 119 -16.80 5.80 -1.75
N ILE A 120 -16.24 4.95 -2.62
CA ILE A 120 -16.97 3.84 -3.25
C ILE A 120 -17.09 2.68 -2.22
N PRO A 121 -18.30 2.20 -1.89
CA PRO A 121 -18.49 1.05 -1.00
C PRO A 121 -17.73 -0.19 -1.50
N SER A 122 -17.18 -1.00 -0.59
CA SER A 122 -16.39 -2.19 -0.92
C SER A 122 -17.17 -3.19 -1.80
N SER A 123 -18.47 -3.33 -1.59
CA SER A 123 -19.37 -4.17 -2.40
C SER A 123 -19.51 -3.70 -3.85
N HIS A 124 -19.26 -2.41 -4.11
CA HIS A 124 -19.35 -1.79 -5.44
C HIS A 124 -17.98 -1.72 -6.14
N LYS A 125 -16.87 -1.92 -5.41
CA LYS A 125 -15.51 -2.05 -5.94
C LYS A 125 -15.31 -3.44 -6.55
N LYS A 126 -16.14 -3.82 -7.52
CA LYS A 126 -15.94 -5.07 -8.26
C LYS A 126 -14.77 -4.89 -9.22
N MET A 127 -13.60 -5.33 -8.76
CA MET A 127 -12.39 -5.47 -9.55
C MET A 127 -12.46 -6.83 -10.25
N THR A 128 -12.60 -6.83 -11.57
CA THR A 128 -12.45 -8.05 -12.35
C THR A 128 -11.10 -8.00 -13.05
N SER A 129 -10.20 -8.87 -12.61
CA SER A 129 -8.96 -9.17 -13.33
C SER A 129 -9.33 -9.72 -14.70
N GLN A 130 -8.97 -9.00 -15.76
CA GLN A 130 -9.29 -9.42 -17.13
C GLN A 130 -8.13 -10.19 -17.75
N TRP A 131 -6.91 -9.76 -17.46
CA TRP A 131 -5.72 -10.39 -18.01
C TRP A 131 -4.54 -10.28 -17.07
N LYS A 132 -3.70 -11.32 -17.09
CA LYS A 132 -2.48 -11.42 -16.31
C LYS A 132 -1.33 -11.74 -17.26
N GLU A 133 -0.29 -10.93 -17.18
CA GLU A 133 0.96 -11.17 -17.85
C GLU A 133 1.99 -11.57 -16.80
N GLN A 134 2.51 -12.80 -16.94
CA GLN A 134 3.54 -13.34 -16.07
C GLN A 134 4.88 -13.30 -16.79
N ALA A 135 5.91 -12.85 -16.08
CA ALA A 135 7.29 -12.96 -16.52
C ALA A 135 8.14 -13.53 -15.38
N GLN A 136 9.09 -14.40 -15.72
CA GLN A 136 10.09 -14.87 -14.78
C GLN A 136 11.37 -14.08 -15.03
N CYS A 137 11.81 -13.33 -14.02
CA CYS A 137 13.04 -12.55 -14.07
C CYS A 137 14.05 -13.17 -13.10
N LEU A 138 15.32 -13.29 -13.45
CA LEU A 138 16.32 -13.84 -12.54
C LEU A 138 16.82 -12.81 -11.55
N THR A 139 16.82 -11.53 -11.96
CA THR A 139 17.33 -10.43 -11.12
C THR A 139 16.32 -9.30 -10.99
N ARG A 140 16.50 -8.50 -9.93
CA ARG A 140 15.71 -7.29 -9.72
C ARG A 140 15.88 -6.26 -10.85
N GLU A 141 17.06 -6.18 -11.44
CA GLU A 141 17.35 -5.27 -12.55
C GLU A 141 16.60 -5.68 -13.83
N GLU A 142 16.47 -6.98 -14.10
CA GLU A 142 15.64 -7.50 -15.19
C GLU A 142 14.17 -7.21 -14.96
N LEU A 143 13.69 -7.38 -13.72
CA LEU A 143 12.33 -7.04 -13.33
C LEU A 143 12.02 -5.56 -13.58
N ASP A 144 12.91 -4.67 -13.17
CA ASP A 144 12.73 -3.23 -13.34
C ASP A 144 12.78 -2.83 -14.84
N LYS A 145 13.50 -3.57 -15.68
CA LYS A 145 13.45 -3.43 -17.15
C LYS A 145 12.12 -3.91 -17.75
N CYS A 146 11.48 -4.92 -17.17
CA CYS A 146 10.17 -5.40 -17.61
C CYS A 146 9.02 -4.44 -17.25
N ARG A 147 9.24 -3.46 -16.38
CA ARG A 147 8.23 -2.48 -15.97
C ARG A 147 8.01 -1.43 -17.08
N LEU A 148 6.84 -1.47 -17.73
CA LEU A 148 6.47 -0.48 -18.75
C LEU A 148 6.19 0.92 -18.19
N PHE A 149 5.67 0.99 -16.95
CA PHE A 149 5.31 2.24 -16.28
C PHE A 149 6.08 2.37 -14.96
N LYS A 150 6.98 3.35 -14.85
CA LYS A 150 7.80 3.55 -13.65
C LYS A 150 6.94 3.97 -12.45
N ASP A 151 5.98 4.83 -12.71
CA ASP A 151 5.08 5.50 -11.78
C ASP A 151 3.61 5.43 -12.25
N MET A 152 2.70 5.83 -11.36
CA MET A 152 1.28 5.96 -11.67
C MET A 152 1.03 7.36 -12.24
N THR A 153 0.64 7.42 -13.52
CA THR A 153 0.35 8.68 -14.22
C THR A 153 -1.07 8.66 -14.78
N GLU A 154 -1.78 9.78 -14.60
CA GLU A 154 -3.07 9.99 -15.25
C GLU A 154 -2.83 10.45 -16.69
N VAL A 155 -3.42 9.73 -17.65
CA VAL A 155 -3.34 10.06 -19.08
C VAL A 155 -4.72 10.48 -19.56
N LYS A 156 -4.80 11.65 -20.17
CA LYS A 156 -6.03 12.19 -20.78
C LYS A 156 -5.85 12.23 -22.29
N PHE A 157 -6.87 11.75 -23.00
CA PHE A 157 -6.91 11.83 -24.45
C PHE A 157 -7.84 12.97 -24.84
N ASP A 158 -7.37 13.91 -25.65
CA ASP A 158 -8.23 14.96 -26.16
C ASP A 158 -9.19 14.38 -27.21
N ILE A 159 -10.47 14.29 -26.84
CA ILE A 159 -11.51 13.76 -27.72
C ILE A 159 -11.81 14.78 -28.82
N HIS A 160 -11.04 14.74 -29.90
CA HIS A 160 -11.32 15.46 -31.13
C HIS A 160 -11.94 14.49 -32.13
N GLY A 161 -13.28 14.39 -32.14
CA GLY A 161 -14.01 13.49 -33.03
C GLY A 161 -15.38 14.00 -33.42
N ALA A 162 -15.89 13.57 -34.57
CA ALA A 162 -17.27 13.82 -34.98
C ALA A 162 -18.25 13.21 -33.97
N PHE A 163 -19.43 13.82 -33.80
CA PHE A 163 -20.48 13.48 -32.82
C PHE A 163 -20.96 12.00 -32.83
N SER A 164 -20.52 11.17 -33.79
CA SER A 164 -20.80 9.73 -33.84
C SER A 164 -19.70 8.85 -33.23
N ASN A 165 -18.57 9.42 -32.77
CA ASN A 165 -17.37 8.69 -32.31
C ASN A 165 -17.20 8.66 -30.77
N HIS A 166 -18.28 8.82 -30.00
CA HIS A 166 -18.23 8.94 -28.54
C HIS A 166 -17.62 7.73 -27.78
N ASN A 167 -17.31 6.63 -28.45
CA ASN A 167 -16.70 5.42 -27.88
C ASN A 167 -15.50 4.89 -28.70
N ASN A 168 -14.85 5.71 -29.54
CA ASN A 168 -13.68 5.25 -30.28
C ASN A 168 -12.47 5.14 -29.34
N LEU A 169 -12.13 3.90 -28.97
CA LEU A 169 -10.97 3.59 -28.13
C LEU A 169 -9.65 3.52 -28.90
N GLY A 170 -9.62 3.90 -30.18
CA GLY A 170 -8.44 3.83 -31.03
C GLY A 170 -7.28 4.69 -30.54
N MET A 171 -7.55 5.85 -29.91
CA MET A 171 -6.48 6.65 -29.28
C MET A 171 -5.85 5.92 -28.09
N LEU A 172 -6.67 5.20 -27.30
CA LEU A 172 -6.18 4.37 -26.20
C LEU A 172 -5.40 3.18 -26.74
N GLN A 173 -5.89 2.51 -27.78
CA GLN A 173 -5.21 1.39 -28.44
C GLN A 173 -3.82 1.79 -28.95
N ALA A 174 -3.74 2.87 -29.75
CA ALA A 174 -2.49 3.37 -30.29
C ALA A 174 -1.50 3.77 -29.19
N TRP A 175 -1.99 4.41 -28.11
CA TRP A 175 -1.16 4.76 -26.96
C TRP A 175 -0.64 3.50 -26.22
N MET A 176 -1.48 2.48 -26.02
CA MET A 176 -1.06 1.22 -25.40
C MET A 176 -0.04 0.48 -26.27
N GLU A 177 -0.18 0.51 -27.60
CA GLU A 177 0.80 -0.02 -28.54
C GLU A 177 2.15 0.69 -28.43
N GLU A 178 2.16 2.03 -28.39
CA GLU A 178 3.37 2.83 -28.20
C GLU A 178 4.09 2.49 -26.89
N LYS A 179 3.33 2.24 -25.81
CA LYS A 179 3.87 1.83 -24.51
C LYS A 179 4.25 0.36 -24.42
N GLY A 180 4.08 -0.42 -25.49
CA GLY A 180 4.43 -1.84 -25.53
C GLY A 180 3.44 -2.76 -24.81
N CYS A 181 2.24 -2.27 -24.48
CA CYS A 181 1.16 -3.04 -23.85
C CYS A 181 -0.08 -3.22 -24.73
N GLY A 182 0.02 -3.00 -26.05
CA GLY A 182 -1.11 -3.12 -26.98
C GLY A 182 -1.86 -4.46 -26.91
N LYS A 183 -1.18 -5.57 -26.63
CA LYS A 183 -1.83 -6.88 -26.44
C LYS A 183 -2.89 -6.86 -25.32
N ALA A 184 -2.67 -6.08 -24.26
CA ALA A 184 -3.62 -5.96 -23.16
C ALA A 184 -4.95 -5.33 -23.63
N PHE A 185 -4.90 -4.41 -24.60
CA PHE A 185 -6.10 -3.78 -25.16
C PHE A 185 -7.06 -4.83 -25.70
N ASN A 186 -6.55 -5.79 -26.48
CA ASN A 186 -7.37 -6.83 -27.09
C ASN A 186 -8.03 -7.73 -26.02
N TYR A 187 -7.31 -8.08 -24.96
CA TYR A 187 -7.90 -8.85 -23.85
C TYR A 187 -8.93 -8.06 -23.05
N LEU A 188 -8.75 -6.75 -22.91
CA LEU A 188 -9.63 -5.88 -22.13
C LEU A 188 -10.93 -5.53 -22.89
N PHE A 189 -10.85 -5.39 -24.22
CA PHE A 189 -11.94 -4.80 -25.02
C PHE A 189 -12.41 -5.66 -26.19
N GLU A 190 -11.53 -6.43 -26.84
CA GLU A 190 -11.86 -7.15 -28.08
C GLU A 190 -12.14 -8.65 -27.86
N CYS A 191 -11.79 -9.21 -26.70
CA CYS A 191 -12.13 -10.59 -26.34
C CYS A 191 -13.54 -10.71 -25.76
N ARG A 192 -14.57 -10.57 -26.61
CA ARG A 192 -15.92 -11.11 -26.38
C ARG A 192 -16.53 -11.65 -27.67
N GLU A 193 -15.86 -12.62 -28.30
CA GLU A 193 -16.58 -13.60 -29.11
C GLU A 193 -16.83 -14.84 -28.23
N THR A 194 -18.01 -14.87 -27.62
CA THR A 194 -18.69 -16.11 -27.21
C THR A 194 -19.97 -16.22 -28.00
#